data_AF-A0A844ABQ9-F1
#
_entry.id   AF-A0A844ABQ9-F1
#
_cell.length_a   1.000
_cell.length_b   1.000
_cell.length_c   1.000
_cell.angle_alpha   90.00
_cell.angle_beta   90.00
_cell.angle_gamma   90.00
#
_symmetry.space_group_name_H-M   'P 1'
#
loop_
_entity.id
_entity.type
_entity.pdbx_description
1 polymer ?
#
loop_
_entity_poly.entity_id
_entity_poly.type
_entity_poly.pdbx_seq_one_letter_code
_entity_poly.pdbx_strand_id
1 'polypeptide(L)'
;MSFTVAIVGRPNVGKSTLFNRLVGKKLALVDDTPGVTRDRRPGDAKLVDLKFRIIDTAGLEQSAPDSLQGRMWAQTEQAIDEADLSLFVIDAKAGLTPADETLAEMLRRRGKPVIVVANKSEARGSDGGFYDAFTLGLGEPCPISAEHGQGMLDLRDAIVTALGEERAFPPREDVAETDVDIRPTGAGGGEDEESEPTYDETKPLRVAIVGRPNAGKSTLINRFLGEDRLLTGPEAGITRDSISVEWEWRGRTIKMFDTAGMRRKAKVQEKLEKLSVADALRAIRFAETVVIIFDATIPFEKQDLQIVDLVMREGRAAVLAFNKWDLVEDWQAVLADLREKTERLLPQARGIRAVPISGHTGYGLDRLMQAIIETDKVWNRRISTARLNRWLESQQVQHPPPAVSGRRLKLKYMTQVKARPPGFMISCTRPEAVPESYVRYLINGLRNDFDMPGVPIRVHFRASDNPFESKARKRR
;
A
#
# COMPACT_ATOMS: atom_id res chain seq x y z
N MET A 1 -7.95 5.60 15.22
CA MET A 1 -6.54 5.28 15.57
C MET A 1 -6.57 4.44 16.83
N SER A 2 -5.84 3.33 16.90
CA SER A 2 -6.08 2.33 17.96
C SER A 2 -5.44 2.64 19.32
N PHE A 3 -4.22 3.18 19.33
CA PHE A 3 -3.48 3.54 20.55
C PHE A 3 -2.36 4.55 20.22
N THR A 4 -1.70 5.07 21.26
CA THR A 4 -0.59 6.03 21.18
C THR A 4 0.71 5.43 21.72
N VAL A 5 1.83 5.66 21.02
CA VAL A 5 3.15 5.13 21.34
C VAL A 5 4.16 6.27 21.48
N ALA A 6 4.91 6.31 22.59
CA ALA A 6 6.04 7.22 22.75
C ALA A 6 7.35 6.52 22.40
N ILE A 7 8.21 7.14 21.59
CA ILE A 7 9.60 6.70 21.42
C ILE A 7 10.45 7.45 22.43
N VAL A 8 11.12 6.73 23.32
CA VAL A 8 11.98 7.26 24.38
C VAL A 8 13.37 6.66 24.26
N GLY A 9 14.41 7.41 24.62
CA GLY A 9 15.79 6.92 24.62
C GLY A 9 16.78 8.08 24.65
N ARG A 10 18.05 7.79 24.95
CA ARG A 10 19.10 8.83 24.91
C ARG A 10 19.37 9.36 23.49
N PRO A 11 20.08 10.48 23.32
CA PRO A 11 20.47 10.97 21.99
C PRO A 11 21.22 9.91 21.16
N ASN A 12 21.07 9.98 19.83
CA ASN A 12 21.82 9.19 18.83
C ASN A 12 21.60 7.66 18.81
N VAL A 13 20.64 7.12 19.58
CA VAL A 13 20.26 5.69 19.53
C VAL A 13 19.45 5.29 18.29
N GLY A 14 19.02 6.27 17.48
CA GLY A 14 18.25 6.05 16.26
C GLY A 14 16.73 6.23 16.40
N LYS A 15 16.27 6.98 17.42
CA LYS A 15 14.85 7.34 17.64
C LYS A 15 14.20 7.92 16.37
N SER A 16 14.81 8.94 15.78
CA SER A 16 14.27 9.59 14.58
C SER A 16 14.30 8.69 13.34
N THR A 17 15.28 7.79 13.24
CA THR A 17 15.32 6.78 12.17
C THR A 17 14.15 5.80 12.29
N LEU A 18 13.87 5.32 13.51
CA LEU A 18 12.74 4.45 13.80
C LEU A 18 11.40 5.18 13.58
N PHE A 19 11.28 6.42 14.08
CA PHE A 19 10.11 7.27 13.86
C PHE A 19 9.81 7.46 12.37
N ASN A 20 10.80 7.87 11.58
CA ASN A 20 10.64 8.08 10.13
C ASN A 20 10.29 6.78 9.39
N ARG A 21 10.78 5.63 9.87
CA ARG A 21 10.40 4.32 9.30
C ARG A 21 8.95 3.98 9.60
N LEU A 22 8.50 4.20 10.84
CA LEU A 22 7.15 3.88 11.31
C LEU A 22 6.09 4.82 10.72
N VAL A 23 6.40 6.11 10.52
CA VAL A 23 5.51 7.09 9.88
C VAL A 23 5.52 6.96 8.33
N GLY A 24 6.50 6.24 7.76
CA GLY A 24 6.71 6.11 6.32
C GLY A 24 7.44 7.31 5.72
N LYS A 25 8.04 7.15 4.52
CA LYS A 25 8.90 8.15 3.84
C LYS A 25 8.17 9.41 3.34
N LYS A 26 7.39 10.08 4.18
CA LYS A 26 6.93 11.46 3.96
C LYS A 26 6.84 12.19 5.30
N LEU A 27 7.99 12.61 5.83
CA LEU A 27 8.08 13.87 6.56
C LEU A 27 9.50 14.46 6.35
N ALA A 28 9.52 15.60 5.67
CA ALA A 28 10.61 16.55 5.54
C ALA A 28 11.83 16.14 4.68
N LEU A 29 11.92 16.82 3.53
CA LEU A 29 13.17 17.41 3.06
C LEU A 29 14.01 17.85 4.26
N VAL A 30 15.24 17.33 4.34
CA VAL A 30 16.29 17.92 5.14
C VAL A 30 16.71 19.17 4.36
N ASP A 31 16.25 20.32 4.86
CA ASP A 31 16.84 21.61 4.54
C ASP A 31 17.78 21.91 5.71
N ASP A 32 19.08 21.97 5.45
CA ASP A 32 20.16 22.17 6.44
C ASP A 32 20.26 23.65 6.89
N THR A 33 19.12 24.32 7.08
CA THR A 33 19.08 25.71 7.53
C THR A 33 18.86 25.78 9.05
N PRO A 34 19.85 26.20 9.86
CA PRO A 34 19.71 26.30 11.32
C PRO A 34 18.77 27.46 11.70
N GLY A 35 17.76 27.23 12.54
CA GLY A 35 16.97 28.31 13.15
C GLY A 35 15.44 28.18 13.19
N VAL A 36 14.85 27.05 12.80
CA VAL A 36 13.38 26.84 12.91
C VAL A 36 13.03 25.95 14.09
N THR A 37 12.33 26.52 15.08
CA THR A 37 11.78 25.83 16.26
C THR A 37 10.88 24.67 15.82
N ARG A 38 11.27 23.45 16.20
CA ARG A 38 10.67 22.20 15.71
C ARG A 38 9.78 21.60 16.80
N ASP A 39 8.61 22.19 16.97
CA ASP A 39 7.63 21.69 17.94
C ASP A 39 7.11 20.27 17.60
N ARG A 40 6.64 19.61 18.66
CA ARG A 40 6.04 18.26 18.75
C ARG A 40 5.58 17.70 17.40
N ARG A 41 6.14 16.58 16.97
CA ARG A 41 5.66 15.83 15.79
C ARG A 41 4.93 14.56 16.22
N PRO A 42 3.64 14.64 16.61
CA PRO A 42 2.79 13.47 16.53
C PRO A 42 2.73 13.03 15.07
N GLY A 43 3.06 11.77 14.82
CA GLY A 43 2.98 11.16 13.49
C GLY A 43 1.96 10.04 13.48
N ASP A 44 1.30 9.82 12.35
CA ASP A 44 0.52 8.61 12.13
C ASP A 44 1.49 7.50 11.70
N ALA A 45 1.64 6.48 12.55
CA ALA A 45 2.52 5.36 12.29
C ALA A 45 1.75 4.13 11.80
N LYS A 46 2.37 3.40 10.87
CA LYS A 46 1.92 2.07 10.42
C LYS A 46 3.06 1.08 10.59
N LEU A 47 2.82 0.00 11.33
CA LEU A 47 3.73 -1.13 11.44
C LEU A 47 2.98 -2.40 11.07
N VAL A 48 3.26 -2.94 9.88
CA VAL A 48 2.54 -4.10 9.33
C VAL A 48 1.03 -3.82 9.27
N ASP A 49 0.25 -4.41 10.16
CA ASP A 49 -1.19 -4.29 10.35
C ASP A 49 -1.58 -3.30 11.47
N LEU A 50 -0.65 -2.92 12.34
CA LEU A 50 -0.88 -1.94 13.41
C LEU A 50 -0.90 -0.51 12.90
N LYS A 51 -1.86 0.28 13.39
CA LYS A 51 -1.95 1.73 13.12
C LYS A 51 -2.17 2.53 14.38
N PHE A 52 -1.16 3.30 14.75
CA PHE A 52 -1.10 4.00 16.03
C PHE A 52 -0.54 5.40 15.85
N ARG A 53 -0.81 6.26 16.82
CA ARG A 53 -0.21 7.58 16.88
C ARG A 53 1.16 7.44 17.52
N ILE A 54 2.20 8.02 16.94
CA ILE A 54 3.56 7.95 17.48
C ILE A 54 4.05 9.34 17.88
N ILE A 55 4.72 9.43 19.03
CA ILE A 55 5.27 10.67 19.57
C ILE A 55 6.78 10.51 19.66
N ASP A 56 7.54 11.30 18.91
CA ASP A 56 9.01 11.35 19.03
C ASP A 56 9.42 12.33 20.12
N THR A 57 10.12 11.84 21.13
CA THR A 57 10.72 12.67 22.19
C THR A 57 11.99 13.40 21.71
N ALA A 58 12.60 12.98 20.59
CA ALA A 58 13.86 13.53 20.08
C ALA A 58 13.73 14.91 19.42
N GLY A 59 12.57 15.25 18.84
CA GLY A 59 12.33 16.54 18.18
C GLY A 59 12.46 17.77 19.09
N LEU A 60 12.53 17.52 20.40
CA LEU A 60 12.50 18.51 21.47
C LEU A 60 13.90 18.82 22.04
N GLU A 61 14.95 18.12 21.59
CA GLU A 61 16.32 18.24 22.11
C GLU A 61 17.12 19.42 21.50
N GLN A 62 16.60 20.15 20.50
CA GLN A 62 17.36 21.16 19.74
C GLN A 62 17.09 22.64 20.12
N SER A 63 16.57 22.90 21.33
CA SER A 63 16.47 24.27 21.85
C SER A 63 17.65 24.58 22.78
N ALA A 64 18.38 25.66 22.48
CA ALA A 64 19.63 26.09 23.12
C ALA A 64 19.49 26.45 24.63
N PRO A 65 20.61 26.59 25.37
CA PRO A 65 20.73 26.09 26.72
C PRO A 65 20.37 27.13 27.79
N ASP A 66 19.35 26.81 28.59
CA ASP A 66 19.33 27.16 30.01
C ASP A 66 18.60 26.02 30.74
N SER A 67 19.32 25.35 31.64
CA SER A 67 18.95 24.12 32.36
C SER A 67 18.32 23.01 31.48
N LEU A 68 19.12 22.45 30.55
CA LEU A 68 18.73 21.43 29.57
C LEU A 68 18.04 20.21 30.20
N GLN A 69 18.57 19.70 31.31
CA GLN A 69 18.11 18.42 31.87
C GLN A 69 16.68 18.50 32.43
N GLY A 70 16.33 19.43 33.32
CA GLY A 70 15.01 19.44 33.94
C GLY A 70 13.82 19.57 32.96
N ARG A 71 13.98 20.37 31.89
CA ARG A 71 12.94 20.57 30.87
C ARG A 71 12.82 19.40 29.88
N MET A 72 13.95 18.79 29.50
CA MET A 72 13.94 17.58 28.66
C MET A 72 13.25 16.42 29.36
N TRP A 73 13.45 16.29 30.67
CA TRP A 73 12.87 15.23 31.49
C TRP A 73 11.36 15.44 31.65
N ALA A 74 10.91 16.65 31.97
CA ALA A 74 9.47 16.96 32.06
C ALA A 74 8.69 16.68 30.76
N GLN A 75 9.30 16.92 29.60
CA GLN A 75 8.66 16.66 28.30
C GLN A 75 8.69 15.17 27.91
N THR A 76 9.76 14.45 28.24
CA THR A 76 9.83 12.99 28.10
C THR A 76 8.78 12.32 28.99
N GLU A 77 8.65 12.80 30.22
CA GLU A 77 7.60 12.36 31.16
C GLU A 77 6.20 12.62 30.61
N GLN A 78 5.94 13.81 30.09
CA GLN A 78 4.64 14.12 29.48
C GLN A 78 4.32 13.19 28.29
N ALA A 79 5.30 12.89 27.43
CA ALA A 79 5.09 11.98 26.31
C ALA A 79 4.81 10.54 26.77
N ILE A 80 5.48 10.09 27.83
CA ILE A 80 5.20 8.80 28.48
C ILE A 80 3.79 8.80 29.08
N ASP A 81 3.38 9.89 29.72
CA ASP A 81 2.06 10.05 30.36
C ASP A 81 0.91 10.14 29.34
N GLU A 82 1.15 10.64 28.13
CA GLU A 82 0.16 10.69 27.04
C GLU A 82 0.07 9.37 26.25
N ALA A 83 1.11 8.52 26.27
CA ALA A 83 1.14 7.28 25.49
C ALA A 83 0.53 6.07 26.21
N ASP A 84 -0.03 5.14 25.45
CA ASP A 84 -0.51 3.84 25.94
C ASP A 84 0.64 2.83 26.11
N LEU A 85 1.74 3.03 25.39
CA LEU A 85 2.94 2.19 25.35
C LEU A 85 4.19 3.05 25.10
N SER A 86 5.32 2.70 25.70
CA SER A 86 6.61 3.32 25.40
C SER A 86 7.57 2.35 24.69
N LEU A 87 8.16 2.79 23.58
CA LEU A 87 9.30 2.13 22.93
C LEU A 87 10.58 2.75 23.48
N PHE A 88 11.29 2.01 24.34
CA PHE A 88 12.54 2.45 24.91
C PHE A 88 13.72 2.00 24.04
N VAL A 89 14.23 2.91 23.21
CA VAL A 89 15.26 2.63 22.21
C VAL A 89 16.64 2.80 22.80
N ILE A 90 17.46 1.76 22.69
CA ILE A 90 18.88 1.75 23.04
C ILE A 90 19.73 1.45 21.80
N ASP A 91 21.02 1.77 21.85
CA ASP A 91 21.97 1.42 20.80
C ASP A 91 22.71 0.14 21.17
N ALA A 92 22.35 -0.98 20.53
CA ALA A 92 22.92 -2.29 20.80
C ALA A 92 24.43 -2.37 20.52
N LYS A 93 24.94 -1.52 19.61
CA LYS A 93 26.37 -1.47 19.28
C LYS A 93 27.16 -0.70 20.35
N ALA A 94 26.59 0.39 20.84
CA ALA A 94 27.25 1.24 21.85
C ALA A 94 27.11 0.70 23.27
N GLY A 95 26.12 -0.16 23.53
CA GLY A 95 25.81 -0.67 24.86
C GLY A 95 25.03 0.31 25.73
N LEU A 96 24.75 -0.12 26.96
CA LEU A 96 24.04 0.68 27.95
C LEU A 96 24.91 1.78 28.54
N THR A 97 24.27 2.88 28.90
CA THR A 97 24.87 4.01 29.59
C THR A 97 24.08 4.35 30.85
N PRO A 98 24.64 5.11 31.81
CA PRO A 98 23.89 5.56 32.99
C PRO A 98 22.62 6.35 32.67
N ALA A 99 22.59 7.03 31.51
CA ALA A 99 21.39 7.72 31.03
C ALA A 99 20.27 6.72 30.67
N ASP A 100 20.62 5.55 30.12
CA ASP A 100 19.66 4.50 29.80
C ASP A 100 19.09 3.86 31.08
N GLU A 101 19.93 3.64 32.10
CA GLU A 101 19.49 3.15 33.41
C GLU A 101 18.50 4.10 34.09
N THR A 102 18.80 5.40 34.06
CA THR A 102 17.95 6.42 34.69
C THR A 102 16.60 6.56 33.96
N LEU A 103 16.59 6.49 32.62
CA LEU A 103 15.35 6.46 31.84
C LEU A 103 14.55 5.17 32.08
N ALA A 104 15.22 4.03 32.22
CA ALA A 104 14.56 2.78 32.55
C ALA A 104 13.93 2.81 33.95
N GLU A 105 14.58 3.41 34.94
CA GLU A 105 13.99 3.66 36.27
C GLU A 105 12.72 4.51 36.19
N MET A 106 12.76 5.60 35.43
CA MET A 106 11.58 6.47 35.22
C MET A 106 10.43 5.68 34.59
N LEU A 107 10.70 4.93 33.53
CA LEU A 107 9.73 4.11 32.82
C LEU A 107 9.11 3.05 33.75
N ARG A 108 9.90 2.39 34.60
CA ARG A 108 9.40 1.44 35.61
C ARG A 108 8.45 2.10 36.61
N ARG A 109 8.77 3.30 37.10
CA ARG A 109 7.94 4.01 38.10
C ARG A 109 6.56 4.40 37.57
N ARG A 110 6.42 4.66 36.25
CA ARG A 110 5.15 5.07 35.63
C ARG A 110 4.19 3.90 35.39
N GLY A 111 4.66 2.65 35.43
CA GLY A 111 3.82 1.45 35.39
C GLY A 111 3.06 1.22 34.08
N LYS A 112 3.43 1.92 33.00
CA LYS A 112 2.88 1.70 31.66
C LYS A 112 3.64 0.58 30.94
N PRO A 113 3.02 -0.07 29.94
CA PRO A 113 3.73 -1.02 29.10
C PRO A 113 4.98 -0.39 28.44
N VAL A 114 6.11 -1.10 28.48
CA VAL A 114 7.37 -0.68 27.89
C VAL A 114 7.96 -1.82 27.08
N ILE A 115 8.45 -1.51 25.89
CA ILE A 115 9.22 -2.45 25.07
C ILE A 115 10.63 -1.88 24.91
N VAL A 116 11.63 -2.65 25.32
CA VAL A 116 13.03 -2.30 25.08
C VAL A 116 13.36 -2.64 23.63
N VAL A 117 13.83 -1.64 22.88
CA VAL A 117 14.17 -1.77 21.47
C VAL A 117 15.68 -1.64 21.34
N ALA A 118 16.35 -2.77 21.14
CA ALA A 118 17.79 -2.82 20.89
C ALA A 118 18.04 -2.49 19.42
N ASN A 119 18.31 -1.23 19.10
CA ASN A 119 18.48 -0.76 17.72
C ASN A 119 19.94 -0.89 17.27
N LYS A 120 20.16 -0.90 15.94
CA LYS A 120 21.47 -1.13 15.29
C LYS A 120 22.02 -2.55 15.48
N SER A 121 21.14 -3.53 15.65
CA SER A 121 21.50 -4.94 15.84
C SER A 121 22.12 -5.61 14.60
N GLU A 122 22.17 -4.94 13.46
CA GLU A 122 22.94 -5.39 12.29
C GLU A 122 24.46 -5.26 12.49
N ALA A 123 24.91 -4.41 13.41
CA ALA A 123 26.31 -4.05 13.53
C ALA A 123 27.11 -5.18 14.21
N ARG A 124 28.29 -5.49 13.69
CA ARG A 124 29.22 -6.42 14.36
C ARG A 124 29.50 -5.93 15.80
N GLY A 125 29.29 -6.81 16.78
CA GLY A 125 29.46 -6.51 18.20
C GLY A 125 28.19 -6.07 18.93
N SER A 126 27.02 -6.08 18.28
CA SER A 126 25.73 -5.72 18.90
C SER A 126 25.23 -6.71 19.94
N ASP A 127 25.75 -7.94 19.95
CA ASP A 127 25.32 -8.99 20.88
C ASP A 127 25.53 -8.57 22.34
N GLY A 128 26.63 -7.87 22.64
CA GLY A 128 26.93 -7.37 23.99
C GLY A 128 25.86 -6.40 24.49
N GLY A 129 25.56 -5.34 23.73
CA GLY A 129 24.53 -4.38 24.12
C GLY A 129 23.11 -4.94 24.09
N PHE A 130 22.85 -6.01 23.33
CA PHE A 130 21.59 -6.77 23.40
C PHE A 130 21.46 -7.52 24.73
N TYR A 131 22.50 -8.25 25.16
CA TYR A 131 22.47 -8.97 26.43
C TYR A 131 22.46 -8.01 27.64
N ASP A 132 23.18 -6.89 27.55
CA ASP A 132 23.19 -5.88 28.60
C ASP A 132 21.78 -5.29 28.82
N ALA A 133 20.97 -5.16 27.77
CA ALA A 133 19.61 -4.62 27.84
C ALA A 133 18.68 -5.38 28.80
N PHE A 134 18.92 -6.68 29.03
CA PHE A 134 18.17 -7.46 30.01
C PHE A 134 18.35 -6.94 31.45
N THR A 135 19.50 -6.33 31.75
CA THR A 135 19.79 -5.76 33.09
C THR A 135 18.89 -4.58 33.44
N LEU A 136 18.26 -3.95 32.43
CA LEU A 136 17.28 -2.89 32.64
C LEU A 136 15.97 -3.39 33.28
N GLY A 137 15.74 -4.70 33.37
CA GLY A 137 14.57 -5.25 34.06
C GLY A 137 13.22 -4.82 33.46
N LEU A 138 13.19 -4.52 32.16
CA LEU A 138 12.02 -4.04 31.42
C LEU A 138 11.46 -5.11 30.45
N GLY A 139 11.81 -6.38 30.68
CA GLY A 139 11.41 -7.50 29.82
C GLY A 139 12.45 -7.86 28.76
N GLU A 140 12.05 -8.70 27.80
CA GLU A 140 12.91 -9.15 26.71
C GLU A 140 13.14 -8.01 25.69
N PRO A 141 14.39 -7.65 25.39
CA PRO A 141 14.70 -6.63 24.39
C PRO A 141 14.39 -7.14 22.98
N CYS A 142 13.76 -6.31 22.17
CA CYS A 142 13.49 -6.58 20.76
C CYS A 142 14.69 -6.10 19.91
N PRO A 143 15.45 -7.00 19.25
CA PRO A 143 16.57 -6.61 18.42
C PRO A 143 16.06 -6.12 17.06
N ILE A 144 16.42 -4.89 16.68
CA ILE A 144 15.99 -4.31 15.40
C ILE A 144 17.13 -3.59 14.68
N SER A 145 16.93 -3.43 13.38
CA SER A 145 17.63 -2.43 12.57
C SER A 145 16.63 -1.43 12.03
N ALA A 146 16.50 -0.26 12.67
CA ALA A 146 15.63 0.79 12.14
C ALA A 146 16.13 1.32 10.79
N GLU A 147 17.42 1.23 10.49
CA GLU A 147 17.96 1.68 9.20
C GLU A 147 17.65 0.67 8.08
N HIS A 148 17.86 -0.62 8.33
CA HIS A 148 17.68 -1.67 7.31
C HIS A 148 16.30 -2.33 7.33
N GLY A 149 15.51 -2.12 8.37
CA GLY A 149 14.15 -2.66 8.54
C GLY A 149 14.09 -4.09 9.06
N GLN A 150 15.14 -4.57 9.73
CA GLN A 150 15.19 -5.90 10.34
C GLN A 150 14.54 -5.87 11.74
N GLY A 151 13.94 -6.98 12.18
CA GLY A 151 13.30 -7.09 13.50
C GLY A 151 11.96 -6.33 13.65
N MET A 152 11.44 -5.74 12.57
CA MET A 152 10.20 -4.96 12.62
C MET A 152 8.94 -5.82 12.85
N LEU A 153 8.97 -7.09 12.44
CA LEU A 153 7.89 -8.06 12.73
C LEU A 153 7.89 -8.44 14.21
N ASP A 154 9.07 -8.70 14.77
CA ASP A 154 9.24 -9.00 16.19
C ASP A 154 8.80 -7.81 17.07
N LEU A 155 9.11 -6.59 16.64
CA LEU A 155 8.63 -5.37 17.29
C LEU A 155 7.10 -5.25 17.24
N ARG A 156 6.47 -5.64 16.14
CA ARG A 156 5.00 -5.67 16.00
C ARG A 156 4.38 -6.66 16.97
N ASP A 157 4.92 -7.88 17.06
CA ASP A 157 4.44 -8.92 17.96
C ASP A 157 4.62 -8.52 19.43
N ALA A 158 5.74 -7.87 19.77
CA ALA A 158 5.97 -7.31 21.09
C ALA A 158 4.94 -6.22 21.46
N ILE A 159 4.58 -5.33 20.52
CA ILE A 159 3.56 -4.29 20.72
C ILE A 159 2.19 -4.91 20.98
N VAL A 160 1.78 -5.91 20.19
CA VAL A 160 0.50 -6.61 20.37
C VAL A 160 0.47 -7.31 21.73
N THR A 161 1.55 -7.99 22.10
CA THR A 161 1.66 -8.71 23.38
C THR A 161 1.57 -7.75 24.58
N ALA A 162 2.22 -6.58 24.49
CA ALA A 162 2.26 -5.60 25.58
C ALA A 162 0.94 -4.85 25.78
N LEU A 163 0.18 -4.59 24.72
CA LEU A 163 -1.10 -3.86 24.77
C LEU A 163 -2.33 -4.76 24.88
N GLY A 164 -2.21 -6.02 24.46
CA GLY A 164 -3.34 -6.94 24.27
C GLY A 164 -4.04 -6.74 22.92
N GLU A 165 -4.60 -7.82 22.38
CA GLU A 165 -5.22 -7.82 21.05
C GLU A 165 -6.40 -6.83 20.94
N GLU A 166 -7.21 -6.69 22.00
CA GLU A 166 -8.38 -5.80 22.01
C GLU A 166 -8.02 -4.31 21.88
N ARG A 167 -6.91 -3.88 22.49
CA ARG A 167 -6.42 -2.49 22.37
C ARG A 167 -5.59 -2.27 21.12
N ALA A 168 -4.85 -3.28 20.66
CA ALA A 168 -4.12 -3.21 19.41
C ALA A 168 -5.08 -3.09 18.21
N PHE A 169 -6.24 -3.77 18.30
CA PHE A 169 -7.29 -3.84 17.28
C PHE A 169 -8.68 -3.52 17.87
N PRO A 170 -8.96 -2.25 18.25
CA PRO A 170 -10.26 -1.89 18.79
C PRO A 170 -11.36 -2.11 17.74
N PRO A 171 -12.56 -2.53 18.15
CA PRO A 171 -13.71 -2.64 17.24
C PRO A 171 -14.00 -1.24 16.69
N ARG A 172 -13.93 -1.08 15.36
CA ARG A 172 -14.12 0.21 14.69
C ARG A 172 -15.50 0.28 14.04
N GLU A 173 -16.26 1.30 14.42
CA GLU A 173 -17.27 1.93 13.55
C GLU A 173 -16.55 2.51 12.31
N ASP A 174 -17.01 2.07 11.14
CA ASP A 174 -16.85 2.66 9.80
C ASP A 174 -15.62 3.55 9.52
N VAL A 175 -14.45 2.93 9.44
CA VAL A 175 -13.36 3.45 8.59
C VAL A 175 -12.60 2.27 8.00
N ALA A 176 -13.00 1.83 6.82
CA ALA A 176 -12.34 0.68 6.20
C ALA A 176 -10.88 1.02 5.86
N GLU A 177 -9.97 0.31 6.51
CA GLU A 177 -8.56 0.26 6.18
C GLU A 177 -8.27 -1.12 5.60
N THR A 178 -7.84 -1.11 4.35
CA THR A 178 -7.37 -2.28 3.62
C THR A 178 -6.05 -2.76 4.22
N ASP A 179 -6.05 -3.96 4.80
CA ASP A 179 -5.03 -5.03 4.76
C ASP A 179 -5.31 -5.94 5.97
N VAL A 180 -5.97 -7.08 5.74
CA VAL A 180 -6.23 -8.10 6.76
C VAL A 180 -5.10 -9.14 6.66
N ASP A 181 -4.32 -9.32 7.72
CA ASP A 181 -3.39 -10.44 7.86
C ASP A 181 -4.14 -11.69 8.32
N ILE A 182 -3.92 -12.79 7.60
CA ILE A 182 -4.55 -14.09 7.79
C ILE A 182 -3.86 -14.81 8.96
N ARG A 183 -4.59 -15.07 10.05
CA ARG A 183 -4.20 -16.13 11.00
C ARG A 183 -4.50 -17.49 10.38
N PRO A 184 -3.59 -18.48 10.44
CA PRO A 184 -3.93 -19.84 10.05
C PRO A 184 -4.87 -20.40 11.13
N THR A 185 -6.17 -20.46 10.85
CA THR A 185 -7.11 -21.22 11.68
C THR A 185 -6.74 -22.70 11.55
N GLY A 186 -6.13 -23.23 12.62
CA GLY A 186 -5.97 -24.64 12.83
C GLY A 186 -7.32 -25.36 12.75
N ALA A 187 -7.27 -26.59 12.26
CA ALA A 187 -8.41 -27.46 12.05
C ALA A 187 -9.38 -27.49 13.24
N GLY A 188 -10.63 -27.12 12.98
CA GLY A 188 -11.78 -27.30 13.87
C GLY A 188 -13.03 -26.82 13.14
N GLY A 189 -13.91 -27.75 12.79
CA GLY A 189 -15.11 -27.47 12.01
C GLY A 189 -16.09 -26.54 12.72
N GLY A 190 -16.66 -25.62 11.94
CA GLY A 190 -17.78 -24.75 12.29
C GLY A 190 -18.19 -24.02 11.02
N GLU A 191 -19.43 -24.22 10.59
CA GLU A 191 -20.05 -23.58 9.43
C GLU A 191 -20.32 -22.10 9.75
N ASP A 192 -19.30 -21.25 9.62
CA ASP A 192 -19.51 -19.81 9.59
C ASP A 192 -19.60 -19.37 8.12
N GLU A 193 -20.79 -18.94 7.69
CA GLU A 193 -21.01 -18.30 6.40
C GLU A 193 -20.11 -17.05 6.30
N GLU A 194 -18.93 -17.19 5.67
CA GLU A 194 -18.06 -16.08 5.24
C GLU A 194 -18.86 -15.16 4.31
N SER A 195 -19.55 -14.16 4.87
CA SER A 195 -20.19 -13.10 4.10
C SER A 195 -19.12 -12.35 3.30
N GLU A 196 -19.27 -12.31 1.98
CA GLU A 196 -18.35 -11.58 1.10
C GLU A 196 -18.41 -10.08 1.48
N PRO A 197 -17.30 -9.43 1.91
CA PRO A 197 -17.35 -8.04 2.31
C PRO A 197 -17.79 -7.17 1.13
N THR A 198 -18.84 -6.38 1.35
CA THR A 198 -19.51 -5.61 0.31
C THR A 198 -18.68 -4.42 -0.16
N TYR A 199 -18.79 -4.12 -1.46
CA TYR A 199 -18.17 -2.95 -2.06
C TYR A 199 -18.75 -1.66 -1.45
N ASP A 200 -17.89 -0.87 -0.80
CA ASP A 200 -18.28 0.38 -0.15
C ASP A 200 -18.33 1.55 -1.15
N GLU A 201 -19.54 1.90 -1.56
CA GLU A 201 -19.81 2.99 -2.50
C GLU A 201 -19.69 4.39 -1.88
N THR A 202 -19.67 4.49 -0.54
CA THR A 202 -19.59 5.78 0.17
C THR A 202 -18.20 6.40 0.08
N LYS A 203 -17.18 5.58 -0.23
CA LYS A 203 -15.80 6.03 -0.27
C LYS A 203 -15.44 6.76 -1.57
N PRO A 204 -14.62 7.82 -1.47
CA PRO A 204 -14.16 8.55 -2.63
C PRO A 204 -13.31 7.66 -3.53
N LEU A 205 -13.67 7.56 -4.81
CA LEU A 205 -12.93 6.80 -5.81
C LEU A 205 -11.73 7.60 -6.30
N ARG A 206 -10.53 7.03 -6.17
CA ARG A 206 -9.28 7.71 -6.56
C ARG A 206 -8.93 7.37 -8.01
N VAL A 207 -8.96 8.38 -8.88
CA VAL A 207 -8.74 8.24 -10.32
C VAL A 207 -7.49 9.00 -10.76
N ALA A 208 -6.70 8.45 -11.67
CA ALA A 208 -5.67 9.19 -12.39
C ALA A 208 -5.89 9.10 -13.89
N ILE A 209 -5.48 10.14 -14.61
CA ILE A 209 -5.52 10.18 -16.08
C ILE A 209 -4.09 10.28 -16.59
N VAL A 210 -3.69 9.28 -17.36
CA VAL A 210 -2.35 9.18 -17.95
C VAL A 210 -2.47 8.96 -19.45
N GLY A 211 -1.41 9.27 -20.19
CA GLY A 211 -1.39 9.14 -21.64
C GLY A 211 -0.16 9.84 -22.19
N ARG A 212 0.12 9.60 -23.47
CA ARG A 212 1.19 10.30 -24.18
C ARG A 212 0.94 11.81 -24.25
N PRO A 213 1.99 12.62 -24.49
CA PRO A 213 1.82 14.00 -24.92
C PRO A 213 0.81 14.11 -26.08
N ASN A 214 -0.02 15.15 -26.06
CA ASN A 214 -1.00 15.45 -27.12
C ASN A 214 -2.11 14.41 -27.36
N ALA A 215 -2.24 13.38 -26.52
CA ALA A 215 -3.38 12.45 -26.51
C ALA A 215 -4.70 13.11 -26.07
N GLY A 216 -4.66 14.37 -25.59
CA GLY A 216 -5.84 15.15 -25.21
C GLY A 216 -6.25 15.04 -23.73
N LYS A 217 -5.30 14.68 -22.85
CA LYS A 217 -5.47 14.65 -21.38
C LYS A 217 -5.98 15.98 -20.80
N SER A 218 -5.35 17.09 -21.15
CA SER A 218 -5.72 18.42 -20.63
C SER A 218 -7.13 18.82 -21.06
N THR A 219 -7.49 18.55 -22.31
CA THR A 219 -8.84 18.80 -22.85
C THR A 219 -9.89 18.00 -22.08
N LEU A 220 -9.63 16.72 -21.85
CA LEU A 220 -10.53 15.84 -21.07
C LEU A 220 -10.72 16.33 -19.63
N ILE A 221 -9.62 16.70 -18.96
CA ILE A 221 -9.68 17.19 -17.58
C ILE A 221 -10.42 18.52 -17.48
N ASN A 222 -10.15 19.45 -18.39
CA ASN A 222 -10.88 20.72 -18.43
C ASN A 222 -12.37 20.50 -18.70
N ARG A 223 -12.71 19.50 -19.52
CA ARG A 223 -14.11 19.15 -19.77
C ARG A 223 -14.80 18.61 -18.51
N PHE A 224 -14.15 17.72 -17.77
CA PHE A 224 -14.67 17.27 -16.47
C PHE A 224 -14.82 18.40 -15.45
N LEU A 225 -13.97 19.43 -15.54
CA LEU A 225 -14.04 20.63 -14.69
C LEU A 225 -15.09 21.66 -15.14
N GLY A 226 -15.46 21.67 -16.42
CA GLY A 226 -16.31 22.69 -17.05
C GLY A 226 -17.75 22.26 -17.34
N GLU A 227 -18.09 20.97 -17.21
CA GLU A 227 -19.49 20.55 -17.10
C GLU A 227 -19.96 20.85 -15.68
N ASP A 228 -20.96 21.73 -15.52
CA ASP A 228 -21.54 22.20 -14.25
C ASP A 228 -21.78 21.07 -13.23
N ARG A 229 -20.74 20.75 -12.45
CA ARG A 229 -20.76 19.78 -11.37
C ARG A 229 -20.21 20.51 -10.17
N LEU A 230 -21.06 20.61 -9.14
CA LEU A 230 -20.81 21.31 -7.88
C LEU A 230 -19.36 21.12 -7.42
N LEU A 231 -18.55 22.15 -7.65
CA LEU A 231 -17.33 22.39 -6.91
C LEU A 231 -17.74 22.59 -5.46
N THR A 232 -17.70 21.54 -4.65
CA THR A 232 -17.81 21.71 -3.20
C THR A 232 -16.54 22.37 -2.70
N GLY A 233 -16.64 23.68 -2.50
CA GLY A 233 -15.81 24.45 -1.57
C GLY A 233 -14.60 25.17 -2.15
N PRO A 234 -14.55 26.52 -2.07
CA PRO A 234 -13.33 27.30 -2.21
C PRO A 234 -12.68 27.45 -0.84
N GLU A 235 -11.54 26.81 -0.60
CA GLU A 235 -10.55 27.36 0.32
C GLU A 235 -9.19 27.38 -0.36
N ALA A 236 -8.80 28.59 -0.77
CA ALA A 236 -7.42 28.93 -1.04
C ALA A 236 -6.63 28.80 0.28
N GLY A 237 -6.24 27.58 0.62
CA GLY A 237 -5.57 27.19 1.85
C GLY A 237 -4.51 26.13 1.56
N ILE A 238 -3.36 26.61 1.10
CA ILE A 238 -2.05 25.96 0.96
C ILE A 238 -1.88 24.65 1.77
N THR A 239 -1.94 23.50 1.09
CA THR A 239 -1.08 22.35 1.41
C THR A 239 -0.23 22.01 0.19
N ARG A 240 1.07 21.88 0.42
CA ARG A 240 2.15 22.02 -0.57
C ARG A 240 2.37 20.80 -1.48
N ASP A 241 1.45 19.84 -1.52
CA ASP A 241 1.56 18.58 -2.27
C ASP A 241 0.28 18.31 -3.08
N SER A 242 0.37 18.42 -4.41
CA SER A 242 -0.62 18.04 -5.43
C SER A 242 -2.10 18.40 -5.16
N ILE A 243 -2.58 19.47 -5.81
CA ILE A 243 -4.01 19.83 -5.87
C ILE A 243 -4.79 18.65 -6.49
N SER A 244 -5.60 17.94 -5.68
CA SER A 244 -6.61 17.00 -6.17
C SER A 244 -7.83 17.77 -6.64
N VAL A 245 -8.49 17.27 -7.69
CA VAL A 245 -9.79 17.77 -8.12
C VAL A 245 -10.84 16.78 -7.64
N GLU A 246 -11.86 17.28 -6.97
CA GLU A 246 -12.96 16.47 -6.45
C GLU A 246 -14.26 16.89 -7.14
N TRP A 247 -15.08 15.92 -7.54
CA TRP A 247 -16.44 16.15 -8.02
C TRP A 247 -17.33 14.97 -7.64
N GLU A 248 -18.64 15.17 -7.69
CA GLU A 248 -19.61 14.09 -7.52
C GLU A 248 -20.11 13.56 -8.86
N TRP A 249 -20.18 12.23 -8.98
CA TRP A 249 -20.78 11.54 -10.10
C TRP A 249 -21.75 10.49 -9.58
N ARG A 250 -23.05 10.66 -9.88
CA ARG A 250 -24.16 9.79 -9.44
C ARG A 250 -24.12 9.45 -7.94
N GLY A 251 -23.92 10.46 -7.09
CA GLY A 251 -23.87 10.31 -5.63
C GLY A 251 -22.57 9.75 -5.06
N ARG A 252 -21.54 9.55 -5.90
CA ARG A 252 -20.21 9.11 -5.47
C ARG A 252 -19.16 10.18 -5.70
N THR A 253 -18.36 10.45 -4.67
CA THR A 253 -17.22 11.37 -4.77
C THR A 253 -16.10 10.75 -5.59
N ILE A 254 -15.61 11.48 -6.59
CA ILE A 254 -14.46 11.11 -7.41
C ILE A 254 -13.31 12.08 -7.08
N LYS A 255 -12.14 11.53 -6.75
CA LYS A 255 -10.91 12.29 -6.49
C LYS A 255 -9.90 12.03 -7.57
N MET A 256 -9.64 13.04 -8.40
CA MET A 256 -8.65 12.95 -9.47
C MET A 256 -7.29 13.45 -9.02
N PHE A 257 -6.29 12.59 -9.18
CA PHE A 257 -4.89 12.87 -8.91
C PHE A 257 -4.18 13.35 -10.17
N ASP A 258 -3.21 14.26 -9.97
CA ASP A 258 -2.32 14.84 -11.00
C ASP A 258 -2.84 16.06 -11.78
N THR A 259 -3.42 17.06 -11.07
CA THR A 259 -3.78 18.36 -11.71
C THR A 259 -2.75 19.48 -11.49
N ALA A 260 -1.83 19.36 -10.54
CA ALA A 260 -0.84 20.41 -10.22
C ALA A 260 0.19 20.64 -11.35
N GLY A 261 0.58 19.59 -12.07
CA GLY A 261 1.40 19.70 -13.27
C GLY A 261 0.66 20.28 -14.48
N MET A 262 -0.67 20.34 -14.43
CA MET A 262 -1.53 20.75 -15.55
C MET A 262 -2.13 22.15 -15.37
N ARG A 263 -2.52 22.56 -14.15
CA ARG A 263 -2.97 23.94 -13.86
C ARG A 263 -1.86 24.97 -14.10
N ARG A 264 -0.60 24.62 -13.82
CA ARG A 264 0.56 25.49 -14.10
C ARG A 264 0.84 25.63 -15.62
N LYS A 265 0.35 24.69 -16.44
CA LYS A 265 0.56 24.64 -17.91
C LYS A 265 -0.50 25.36 -18.73
N ALA A 266 -1.65 25.73 -18.16
CA ALA A 266 -2.64 26.57 -18.86
C ALA A 266 -2.14 28.01 -19.12
N LYS A 267 -1.08 28.46 -18.42
CA LYS A 267 -0.50 29.80 -18.56
C LYS A 267 0.85 29.86 -19.30
N VAL A 268 1.45 28.74 -19.68
CA VAL A 268 2.79 28.71 -20.29
C VAL A 268 2.79 27.79 -21.50
N GLN A 269 2.74 28.38 -22.70
CA GLN A 269 2.90 27.69 -23.97
C GLN A 269 4.30 27.04 -24.10
N GLU A 270 4.29 25.82 -24.64
CA GLU A 270 5.32 25.15 -25.45
C GLU A 270 6.69 24.73 -24.88
N LYS A 271 7.16 25.14 -23.68
CA LYS A 271 8.54 24.77 -23.25
C LYS A 271 8.70 23.70 -22.16
N LEU A 272 7.65 22.99 -21.74
CA LEU A 272 7.76 21.95 -20.70
C LEU A 272 6.79 20.76 -20.89
N GLU A 273 6.88 20.08 -22.04
CA GLU A 273 6.17 18.82 -22.29
C GLU A 273 6.88 17.56 -21.77
N LYS A 274 7.94 17.72 -20.96
CA LYS A 274 8.36 16.63 -20.08
C LYS A 274 7.45 16.67 -18.84
N LEU A 275 6.30 16.01 -18.92
CA LEU A 275 5.77 15.36 -17.71
C LEU A 275 6.94 14.58 -17.13
N SER A 276 7.39 14.92 -15.91
CA SER A 276 8.38 14.07 -15.28
C SER A 276 7.76 12.68 -15.21
N VAL A 277 8.43 11.66 -15.73
CA VAL A 277 7.99 10.27 -15.60
C VAL A 277 7.66 9.97 -14.13
N ALA A 278 8.34 10.65 -13.19
CA ALA A 278 8.07 10.63 -11.76
C ALA A 278 6.66 11.10 -11.36
N ASP A 279 6.08 12.09 -12.04
CA ASP A 279 4.74 12.62 -11.74
C ASP A 279 3.66 11.65 -12.21
N ALA A 280 3.78 11.11 -13.43
CA ALA A 280 2.90 10.06 -13.93
C ALA A 280 2.97 8.81 -13.04
N LEU A 281 4.19 8.40 -12.64
CA LEU A 281 4.39 7.32 -11.68
C LEU A 281 3.73 7.60 -10.32
N ARG A 282 3.84 8.84 -9.83
CA ARG A 282 3.21 9.24 -8.58
C ARG A 282 1.68 9.14 -8.70
N ALA A 283 1.10 9.66 -9.77
CA ALA A 283 -0.34 9.61 -10.04
C ALA A 283 -0.86 8.17 -10.05
N ILE A 284 -0.19 7.27 -10.79
CA ILE A 284 -0.54 5.85 -10.88
C ILE A 284 -0.50 5.18 -9.50
N ARG A 285 0.50 5.48 -8.65
CA ARG A 285 0.62 4.88 -7.31
C ARG A 285 -0.47 5.31 -6.33
N PHE A 286 -1.04 6.51 -6.48
CA PHE A 286 -2.09 7.00 -5.58
C PHE A 286 -3.51 6.67 -6.08
N ALA A 287 -3.67 6.44 -7.38
CA ALA A 287 -4.94 6.06 -7.97
C ALA A 287 -5.32 4.60 -7.67
N GLU A 288 -6.61 4.34 -7.55
CA GLU A 288 -7.20 3.00 -7.58
C GLU A 288 -7.46 2.59 -9.03
N THR A 289 -8.08 3.50 -9.79
CA THR A 289 -8.33 3.34 -11.22
C THR A 289 -7.54 4.36 -12.05
N VAL A 290 -6.89 3.88 -13.10
CA VAL A 290 -6.10 4.69 -14.02
C VAL A 290 -6.75 4.66 -15.40
N VAL A 291 -7.13 5.83 -15.89
CA VAL A 291 -7.60 6.03 -17.27
C VAL A 291 -6.38 6.28 -18.14
N ILE A 292 -6.16 5.41 -19.11
CA ILE A 292 -5.07 5.51 -20.08
C ILE A 292 -5.65 6.06 -21.37
N ILE A 293 -5.29 7.29 -21.70
CA ILE A 293 -5.74 7.99 -22.90
C ILE A 293 -4.86 7.62 -24.08
N PHE A 294 -5.50 7.12 -25.12
CA PHE A 294 -4.96 6.92 -26.45
C PHE A 294 -5.51 7.99 -27.39
N ASP A 295 -4.69 8.42 -28.33
CA ASP A 295 -5.19 9.15 -29.49
C ASP A 295 -5.79 8.14 -30.48
N ALA A 296 -7.08 8.27 -30.81
CA ALA A 296 -7.76 7.35 -31.71
C ALA A 296 -7.22 7.42 -33.15
N THR A 297 -6.60 8.54 -33.56
CA THR A 297 -6.05 8.68 -34.92
C THR A 297 -4.68 8.02 -35.08
N ILE A 298 -3.92 7.93 -33.99
CA ILE A 298 -2.57 7.31 -33.94
C ILE A 298 -2.37 6.49 -32.65
N PRO A 299 -3.11 5.39 -32.47
CA PRO A 299 -3.10 4.60 -31.24
C PRO A 299 -1.92 3.63 -31.18
N PHE A 300 -1.60 3.14 -29.98
CA PHE A 300 -0.60 2.07 -29.73
C PHE A 300 0.85 2.42 -30.08
N GLU A 301 1.20 3.69 -29.96
CA GLU A 301 2.60 4.11 -30.06
C GLU A 301 3.44 3.50 -28.93
N LYS A 302 4.76 3.46 -29.10
CA LYS A 302 5.68 2.85 -28.13
C LYS A 302 5.46 3.34 -26.69
N GLN A 303 5.21 4.63 -26.53
CA GLN A 303 4.99 5.23 -25.22
C GLN A 303 3.59 4.88 -24.64
N ASP A 304 2.56 4.65 -25.47
CA ASP A 304 1.26 4.14 -24.99
C ASP A 304 1.43 2.76 -24.37
N LEU A 305 2.13 1.86 -25.08
CA LEU A 305 2.38 0.50 -24.62
C LEU A 305 3.18 0.48 -23.31
N GLN A 306 4.16 1.36 -23.17
CA GLN A 306 4.94 1.53 -21.94
C GLN A 306 4.08 2.02 -20.76
N ILE A 307 3.13 2.93 -21.00
CA ILE A 307 2.22 3.41 -19.96
C ILE A 307 1.29 2.27 -19.52
N VAL A 308 0.75 1.49 -20.47
CA VAL A 308 -0.09 0.32 -20.14
C VAL A 308 0.69 -0.69 -19.30
N ASP A 309 1.90 -1.06 -19.73
CA ASP A 309 2.75 -2.00 -18.97
C ASP A 309 2.99 -1.50 -17.54
N LEU A 310 3.30 -0.21 -17.38
CA LEU A 310 3.53 0.39 -16.07
C LEU A 310 2.29 0.31 -15.16
N VAL A 311 1.11 0.64 -15.68
CA VAL A 311 -0.15 0.60 -14.91
C VAL A 311 -0.48 -0.84 -14.49
N MET A 312 -0.31 -1.80 -15.41
CA MET A 312 -0.57 -3.22 -15.13
C MET A 312 0.42 -3.79 -14.10
N ARG A 313 1.71 -3.42 -14.21
CA ARG A 313 2.75 -3.81 -13.25
C ARG A 313 2.48 -3.26 -11.85
N GLU A 314 2.07 -2.00 -11.74
CA GLU A 314 1.66 -1.38 -10.46
C GLU A 314 0.39 -2.03 -9.88
N GLY A 315 -0.35 -2.80 -10.67
CA GLY A 315 -1.51 -3.57 -10.20
C GLY A 315 -2.75 -2.72 -10.01
N ARG A 316 -2.91 -1.64 -10.80
CA ARG A 316 -4.08 -0.74 -10.73
C ARG A 316 -5.19 -1.21 -11.64
N ALA A 317 -6.43 -0.83 -11.32
CA ALA A 317 -7.53 -0.94 -12.26
C ALA A 317 -7.23 -0.03 -13.45
N ALA A 318 -7.37 -0.55 -14.67
CA ALA A 318 -7.03 0.19 -15.88
C ALA A 318 -8.25 0.28 -16.79
N VAL A 319 -8.48 1.46 -17.38
CA VAL A 319 -9.50 1.69 -18.40
C VAL A 319 -8.84 2.39 -19.58
N LEU A 320 -9.04 1.88 -20.79
CA LEU A 320 -8.54 2.51 -22.00
C LEU A 320 -9.57 3.52 -22.50
N ALA A 321 -9.10 4.71 -22.86
CA ALA A 321 -9.93 5.76 -23.43
C ALA A 321 -9.36 6.19 -24.79
N PHE A 322 -10.07 5.90 -25.88
CA PHE A 322 -9.68 6.33 -27.22
C PHE A 322 -10.27 7.71 -27.49
N ASN A 323 -9.44 8.73 -27.34
CA ASN A 323 -9.81 10.13 -27.44
C ASN A 323 -9.72 10.66 -28.88
N LYS A 324 -10.29 11.85 -29.11
CA LYS A 324 -10.44 12.47 -30.43
C LYS A 324 -11.37 11.68 -31.36
N TRP A 325 -12.37 11.01 -30.79
CA TRP A 325 -13.34 10.24 -31.56
C TRP A 325 -14.18 11.09 -32.52
N ASP A 326 -14.26 12.40 -32.28
CA ASP A 326 -14.86 13.39 -33.19
C ASP A 326 -14.13 13.52 -34.53
N LEU A 327 -12.85 13.12 -34.61
CA LEU A 327 -12.06 13.12 -35.84
C LEU A 327 -12.15 11.79 -36.62
N VAL A 328 -12.87 10.79 -36.08
CA VAL A 328 -13.02 9.49 -36.71
C VAL A 328 -14.23 9.52 -37.64
N GLU A 329 -14.03 9.17 -38.91
CA GLU A 329 -15.10 9.12 -39.91
C GLU A 329 -15.88 7.80 -39.79
N ASP A 330 -15.25 6.66 -40.07
CA ASP A 330 -15.89 5.35 -39.97
C ASP A 330 -15.78 4.78 -38.55
N TRP A 331 -16.77 5.12 -37.73
CA TRP A 331 -16.82 4.73 -36.32
C TRP A 331 -16.82 3.21 -36.13
N GLN A 332 -17.51 2.47 -36.99
CA GLN A 332 -17.68 1.03 -36.83
C GLN A 332 -16.40 0.29 -37.21
N ALA A 333 -15.81 0.64 -38.36
CA ALA A 333 -14.56 0.02 -38.81
C ALA A 333 -13.41 0.32 -37.84
N VAL A 334 -13.26 1.58 -37.41
CA VAL A 334 -12.19 1.97 -36.48
C VAL A 334 -12.39 1.34 -35.10
N LEU A 335 -13.63 1.25 -34.59
CA LEU A 335 -13.86 0.56 -33.33
C LEU A 335 -13.51 -0.93 -33.39
N ALA A 336 -13.83 -1.61 -34.50
CA ALA A 336 -13.47 -3.01 -34.71
C ALA A 336 -11.94 -3.19 -34.79
N ASP A 337 -11.26 -2.34 -35.55
CA ASP A 337 -9.79 -2.33 -35.66
C ASP A 337 -9.10 -2.08 -34.30
N LEU A 338 -9.60 -1.12 -33.51
CA LEU A 338 -9.05 -0.84 -32.18
C LEU A 338 -9.26 -2.01 -31.21
N ARG A 339 -10.39 -2.72 -31.29
CA ARG A 339 -10.64 -3.92 -30.49
C ARG A 339 -9.64 -5.03 -30.83
N GLU A 340 -9.45 -5.32 -32.11
CA GLU A 340 -8.44 -6.29 -32.59
C GLU A 340 -7.04 -5.91 -32.09
N LYS A 341 -6.64 -4.66 -32.30
CA LYS A 341 -5.32 -4.16 -31.87
C LYS A 341 -5.14 -4.21 -30.36
N THR A 342 -6.18 -3.92 -29.58
CA THR A 342 -6.13 -4.04 -28.11
C THR A 342 -5.85 -5.48 -27.69
N GLU A 343 -6.53 -6.46 -28.29
CA GLU A 343 -6.31 -7.88 -27.97
C GLU A 343 -4.93 -8.38 -28.41
N ARG A 344 -4.46 -7.96 -29.59
CA ARG A 344 -3.18 -8.38 -30.16
C ARG A 344 -1.98 -7.73 -29.48
N LEU A 345 -2.03 -6.41 -29.25
CA LEU A 345 -0.89 -5.63 -28.76
C LEU A 345 -0.84 -5.55 -27.23
N LEU A 346 -1.95 -5.79 -26.53
CA LEU A 346 -2.04 -5.73 -25.07
C LEU A 346 -2.50 -7.06 -24.45
N PRO A 347 -1.79 -8.19 -24.68
CA PRO A 347 -2.17 -9.50 -24.13
C PRO A 347 -2.22 -9.53 -22.60
N GLN A 348 -1.47 -8.67 -21.92
CA GLN A 348 -1.49 -8.48 -20.47
C GLN A 348 -2.78 -7.81 -19.96
N ALA A 349 -3.44 -7.01 -20.80
CA ALA A 349 -4.65 -6.25 -20.48
C ALA A 349 -5.90 -6.91 -21.09
N ARG A 350 -5.92 -8.23 -21.27
CA ARG A 350 -7.09 -8.95 -21.81
C ARG A 350 -8.35 -8.66 -21.00
N GLY A 351 -9.42 -8.28 -21.72
CA GLY A 351 -10.69 -7.90 -21.14
C GLY A 351 -10.72 -6.49 -20.54
N ILE A 352 -9.69 -5.67 -20.76
CA ILE A 352 -9.69 -4.26 -20.36
C ILE A 352 -10.83 -3.53 -21.07
N ARG A 353 -11.59 -2.73 -20.31
CA ARG A 353 -12.64 -1.90 -20.89
C ARG A 353 -12.00 -0.79 -21.71
N ALA A 354 -12.41 -0.69 -22.98
CA ALA A 354 -11.98 0.36 -23.89
C ALA A 354 -13.18 1.21 -24.32
N VAL A 355 -13.08 2.53 -24.11
CA VAL A 355 -14.18 3.46 -24.32
C VAL A 355 -13.78 4.54 -25.34
N PRO A 356 -14.52 4.65 -26.45
CA PRO A 356 -14.40 5.79 -27.36
C PRO A 356 -14.92 7.08 -26.72
N ILE A 357 -14.09 8.13 -26.72
CA ILE A 357 -14.42 9.43 -26.12
C ILE A 357 -13.99 10.60 -27.01
N SER A 358 -14.59 11.76 -26.78
CA SER A 358 -14.04 13.03 -27.21
C SER A 358 -14.00 13.99 -26.04
N GLY A 359 -12.81 14.34 -25.59
CA GLY A 359 -12.62 15.37 -24.57
C GLY A 359 -13.08 16.76 -25.04
N HIS A 360 -13.15 16.99 -26.36
CA HIS A 360 -13.59 18.27 -26.92
C HIS A 360 -15.12 18.39 -26.90
N THR A 361 -15.82 17.38 -27.44
CA THR A 361 -17.29 17.43 -27.55
C THR A 361 -18.00 16.93 -26.29
N GLY A 362 -17.32 16.19 -25.42
CA GLY A 362 -17.92 15.49 -24.28
C GLY A 362 -18.53 14.13 -24.64
N TYR A 363 -18.39 13.69 -25.89
CA TYR A 363 -18.88 12.37 -26.30
C TYR A 363 -18.24 11.25 -25.49
N GLY A 364 -19.04 10.30 -25.01
CA GLY A 364 -18.58 9.09 -24.34
C GLY A 364 -18.11 9.25 -22.89
N LEU A 365 -18.15 10.46 -22.30
CA LEU A 365 -17.65 10.70 -20.94
C LEU A 365 -18.46 9.97 -19.86
N ASP A 366 -19.79 9.91 -19.98
CA ASP A 366 -20.63 9.16 -19.03
C ASP A 366 -20.31 7.65 -19.07
N ARG A 367 -20.13 7.09 -20.27
CA ARG A 367 -19.69 5.70 -20.47
C ARG A 367 -18.30 5.44 -19.91
N LEU A 368 -17.39 6.40 -20.03
CA LEU A 368 -16.06 6.31 -19.43
C LEU A 368 -16.16 6.25 -17.90
N MET A 369 -16.96 7.12 -17.29
CA MET A 369 -17.18 7.12 -15.84
C MET A 369 -17.83 5.82 -15.35
N GLN A 370 -18.81 5.29 -16.09
CA GLN A 370 -19.38 3.99 -15.80
C GLN A 370 -18.33 2.87 -15.87
N ALA A 371 -17.51 2.86 -16.93
CA ALA A 371 -16.43 1.87 -17.08
C ALA A 371 -15.39 1.96 -15.96
N ILE A 372 -15.07 3.16 -15.47
CA ILE A 372 -14.18 3.38 -14.32
C ILE A 372 -14.75 2.70 -13.07
N ILE A 373 -16.02 2.94 -12.75
CA ILE A 373 -16.65 2.37 -11.55
C ILE A 373 -16.81 0.85 -11.65
N GLU A 374 -17.25 0.35 -12.80
CA GLU A 374 -17.36 -1.09 -13.02
C GLU A 374 -16.01 -1.80 -12.90
N THR A 375 -14.95 -1.20 -13.43
CA THR A 375 -13.60 -1.77 -13.33
C THR A 375 -13.09 -1.71 -11.89
N ASP A 376 -13.36 -0.63 -11.16
CA ASP A 376 -13.02 -0.56 -9.73
C ASP A 376 -13.77 -1.61 -8.91
N LYS A 377 -15.06 -1.85 -9.18
CA LYS A 377 -15.85 -2.91 -8.53
C LYS A 377 -15.22 -4.28 -8.77
N VAL A 378 -14.84 -4.59 -10.01
CA VAL A 378 -14.15 -5.85 -10.33
C VAL A 378 -12.80 -5.95 -9.64
N TRP A 379 -12.02 -4.86 -9.62
CA TRP A 379 -10.73 -4.79 -8.94
C TRP A 379 -10.85 -4.92 -7.42
N ASN A 380 -12.04 -4.72 -6.85
CA ASN A 380 -12.34 -4.88 -5.44
C ASN A 380 -12.94 -6.25 -5.08
N ARG A 381 -13.18 -7.13 -6.06
CA ARG A 381 -13.91 -8.38 -5.86
C ARG A 381 -13.20 -9.28 -4.85
N ARG A 382 -13.96 -9.75 -3.86
CA ARG A 382 -13.55 -10.76 -2.89
C ARG A 382 -14.25 -12.08 -3.20
N ILE A 383 -13.52 -13.18 -3.07
CA ILE A 383 -14.00 -14.53 -3.32
C ILE A 383 -13.71 -15.35 -2.06
N SER A 384 -14.72 -16.03 -1.54
CA SER A 384 -14.57 -16.85 -0.35
C SER A 384 -13.59 -18.01 -0.56
N THR A 385 -12.94 -18.39 0.53
CA THR A 385 -11.89 -19.40 0.48
C THR A 385 -12.45 -20.76 0.07
N ALA A 386 -13.66 -21.09 0.51
CA ALA A 386 -14.35 -22.32 0.12
C ALA A 386 -14.64 -22.39 -1.40
N ARG A 387 -15.03 -21.28 -2.03
CA ARG A 387 -15.25 -21.22 -3.48
C ARG A 387 -13.94 -21.39 -4.24
N LEU A 388 -12.86 -20.75 -3.79
CA LEU A 388 -11.54 -20.85 -4.40
C LEU A 388 -10.98 -22.27 -4.35
N ASN A 389 -11.14 -22.99 -3.24
CA ASN A 389 -10.63 -24.35 -3.10
C ASN A 389 -11.40 -25.35 -3.96
N ARG A 390 -12.74 -25.27 -3.98
CA ARG A 390 -13.58 -26.09 -4.89
C ARG A 390 -13.21 -25.84 -6.36
N TRP A 391 -13.00 -24.57 -6.71
CA TRP A 391 -12.54 -24.19 -8.04
C TRP A 391 -11.15 -24.78 -8.34
N LEU A 392 -10.18 -24.62 -7.45
CA LEU A 392 -8.81 -25.10 -7.65
C LEU A 392 -8.75 -26.63 -7.83
N GLU A 393 -9.55 -27.38 -7.09
CA GLU A 393 -9.68 -28.83 -7.26
C GLU A 393 -10.20 -29.18 -8.66
N SER A 394 -11.24 -28.50 -9.14
CA SER A 394 -11.79 -28.74 -10.48
C SER A 394 -10.77 -28.46 -11.59
N GLN A 395 -9.97 -27.38 -11.46
CA GLN A 395 -8.94 -27.03 -12.44
C GLN A 395 -7.81 -28.06 -12.46
N GLN A 396 -7.39 -28.58 -11.31
CA GLN A 396 -6.37 -29.64 -11.24
C GLN A 396 -6.84 -30.95 -11.87
N VAL A 397 -8.14 -31.24 -11.86
CA VAL A 397 -8.70 -32.42 -12.55
C VAL A 397 -8.71 -32.22 -14.06
N GLN A 398 -9.17 -31.05 -14.53
CA GLN A 398 -9.25 -30.74 -15.96
C GLN A 398 -7.87 -30.61 -16.60
N HIS A 399 -6.94 -29.92 -15.92
CA HIS A 399 -5.58 -29.73 -16.37
C HIS A 399 -4.60 -30.05 -15.24
N PRO A 400 -4.17 -31.31 -15.12
CA PRO A 400 -3.26 -31.74 -14.06
C PRO A 400 -1.95 -30.95 -14.05
N PRO A 401 -1.43 -30.56 -12.88
CA PRO A 401 -0.12 -29.93 -12.79
C PRO A 401 0.98 -30.81 -13.38
N PRO A 402 1.92 -30.23 -14.16
CA PRO A 402 3.00 -30.98 -14.78
C PRO A 402 3.94 -31.58 -13.73
N ALA A 403 4.47 -32.78 -14.02
CA ALA A 403 5.49 -33.40 -13.19
C ALA A 403 6.86 -32.81 -13.54
N VAL A 404 7.44 -32.02 -12.64
CA VAL A 404 8.75 -31.41 -12.84
C VAL A 404 9.82 -32.27 -12.17
N SER A 405 10.78 -32.75 -12.96
CA SER A 405 11.83 -33.70 -12.52
C SER A 405 11.24 -35.01 -11.97
N GLY A 406 10.19 -35.54 -12.61
CA GLY A 406 9.58 -36.82 -12.24
C GLY A 406 8.73 -36.81 -10.96
N ARG A 407 8.60 -35.67 -10.27
CA ARG A 407 7.76 -35.52 -9.08
C ARG A 407 6.52 -34.67 -9.40
N ARG A 408 5.35 -35.13 -8.97
CA ARG A 408 4.09 -34.40 -9.15
C ARG A 408 4.05 -33.16 -8.26
N LEU A 409 3.67 -32.02 -8.84
CA LEU A 409 3.28 -30.83 -8.11
C LEU A 409 1.86 -31.04 -7.56
N LYS A 410 1.64 -30.76 -6.27
CA LYS A 410 0.30 -30.78 -5.67
C LYS A 410 -0.06 -29.40 -5.17
N LEU A 411 -1.12 -28.81 -5.71
CA LEU A 411 -1.73 -27.59 -5.17
C LEU A 411 -2.75 -28.02 -4.12
N LYS A 412 -2.57 -27.55 -2.90
CA LYS A 412 -3.33 -28.04 -1.74
C LYS A 412 -4.47 -27.11 -1.36
N TYR A 413 -4.18 -25.82 -1.36
CA TYR A 413 -5.07 -24.83 -0.78
C TYR A 413 -4.87 -23.48 -1.47
N MET A 414 -5.95 -22.72 -1.62
CA MET A 414 -5.95 -21.38 -2.19
C MET A 414 -6.77 -20.42 -1.33
N THR A 415 -6.27 -19.21 -1.14
CA THR A 415 -7.01 -18.12 -0.50
C THR A 415 -6.71 -16.78 -1.19
N GLN A 416 -7.62 -15.82 -1.09
CA GLN A 416 -7.42 -14.47 -1.61
C GLN A 416 -6.85 -13.57 -0.51
N VAL A 417 -5.54 -13.36 -0.52
CA VAL A 417 -4.83 -12.50 0.45
C VAL A 417 -5.16 -11.03 0.28
N LYS A 418 -5.42 -10.58 -0.96
CA LYS A 418 -5.66 -9.16 -1.26
C LYS A 418 -6.79 -8.96 -2.25
N ALA A 419 -7.61 -7.94 -2.04
CA ALA A 419 -8.56 -7.48 -3.05
C ALA A 419 -7.89 -6.56 -4.07
N ARG A 420 -6.93 -5.72 -3.68
CA ARG A 420 -6.46 -4.56 -4.46
C ARG A 420 -4.94 -4.57 -4.77
N PRO A 421 -4.48 -5.11 -5.90
CA PRO A 421 -5.22 -5.93 -6.86
C PRO A 421 -5.61 -7.31 -6.31
N PRO A 422 -6.49 -8.06 -6.99
CA PRO A 422 -6.85 -9.41 -6.62
C PRO A 422 -5.60 -10.29 -6.54
N GLY A 423 -5.23 -10.63 -5.30
CA GLY A 423 -4.02 -11.34 -4.94
C GLY A 423 -4.38 -12.65 -4.27
N PHE A 424 -3.91 -13.75 -4.83
CA PHE A 424 -4.18 -15.10 -4.37
C PHE A 424 -2.90 -15.78 -3.91
N MET A 425 -3.00 -16.56 -2.84
CA MET A 425 -1.93 -17.40 -2.32
C MET A 425 -2.33 -18.86 -2.51
N ILE A 426 -1.48 -19.64 -3.18
CA ILE A 426 -1.65 -21.08 -3.37
C ILE A 426 -0.57 -21.82 -2.58
N SER A 427 -0.99 -22.63 -1.61
CA SER A 427 -0.10 -23.56 -0.93
C SER A 427 0.15 -24.77 -1.82
N CYS A 428 1.43 -25.08 -2.07
CA CYS A 428 1.82 -26.25 -2.87
C CYS A 428 3.07 -26.93 -2.32
N THR A 429 3.39 -28.11 -2.86
CA THR A 429 4.55 -28.90 -2.42
C THR A 429 5.89 -28.33 -2.88
N ARG A 430 5.94 -27.68 -4.05
CA ARG A 430 7.16 -27.16 -4.68
C ARG A 430 6.89 -25.84 -5.42
N PRO A 431 6.78 -24.71 -4.71
CA PRO A 431 6.50 -23.39 -5.30
C PRO A 431 7.45 -23.00 -6.42
N GLU A 432 8.73 -23.30 -6.25
CA GLU A 432 9.80 -22.98 -7.19
C GLU A 432 9.73 -23.79 -8.49
N ALA A 433 8.99 -24.91 -8.48
CA ALA A 433 8.87 -25.81 -9.61
C ALA A 433 7.60 -25.58 -10.45
N VAL A 434 6.76 -24.59 -10.12
CA VAL A 434 5.52 -24.32 -10.87
C VAL A 434 5.86 -23.61 -12.19
N PRO A 435 5.56 -24.20 -13.36
CA PRO A 435 5.87 -23.55 -14.63
C PRO A 435 4.98 -22.32 -14.86
N GLU A 436 5.53 -21.26 -15.44
CA GLU A 436 4.78 -20.04 -15.76
C GLU A 436 3.54 -20.29 -16.63
N SER A 437 3.59 -21.28 -17.52
CA SER A 437 2.45 -21.67 -18.35
C SER A 437 1.26 -22.13 -17.50
N TYR A 438 1.52 -22.88 -16.43
CA TYR A 438 0.49 -23.32 -15.49
C TYR A 438 -0.03 -22.16 -14.63
N VAL A 439 0.85 -21.23 -14.24
CA VAL A 439 0.43 -19.99 -13.57
C VAL A 439 -0.51 -19.18 -14.46
N ARG A 440 -0.18 -19.02 -15.75
CA ARG A 440 -1.05 -18.34 -16.74
C ARG A 440 -2.39 -19.05 -16.92
N TYR A 441 -2.39 -20.38 -16.95
CA TYR A 441 -3.62 -21.19 -16.98
C TYR A 441 -4.53 -20.87 -15.78
N LEU A 442 -3.99 -20.92 -14.56
CA LEU A 442 -4.76 -20.59 -13.35
C LEU A 442 -5.26 -19.14 -13.35
N ILE A 443 -4.43 -18.17 -13.75
CA ILE A 443 -4.84 -16.76 -13.84
C ILE A 443 -5.98 -16.57 -14.84
N ASN A 444 -5.93 -17.24 -16.00
CA ASN A 444 -6.99 -17.16 -17.00
C ASN A 444 -8.28 -17.84 -16.52
N GLY A 445 -8.17 -18.98 -15.84
CA GLY A 445 -9.32 -19.64 -15.22
C GLY A 445 -9.97 -18.76 -14.14
N LEU A 446 -9.17 -18.13 -13.26
CA LEU A 446 -9.67 -17.16 -12.28
C LEU A 446 -10.40 -16.00 -12.95
N ARG A 447 -9.83 -15.47 -14.02
CA ARG A 447 -10.42 -14.36 -14.79
C ARG A 447 -11.79 -14.71 -15.35
N ASN A 448 -11.93 -15.91 -15.92
CA ASN A 448 -13.17 -16.33 -16.57
C ASN A 448 -14.23 -16.77 -15.55
N ASP A 449 -13.87 -17.65 -14.62
CA ASP A 449 -14.83 -18.34 -13.75
C ASP A 449 -15.32 -17.45 -12.59
N PHE A 450 -14.56 -16.40 -12.25
CA PHE A 450 -14.95 -15.40 -11.27
C PHE A 450 -15.19 -14.01 -11.88
N ASP A 451 -15.34 -13.92 -13.21
CA ASP A 451 -15.70 -12.70 -13.94
C ASP A 451 -14.84 -11.49 -13.53
N MET A 452 -13.52 -11.64 -13.68
CA MET A 452 -12.53 -10.60 -13.37
C MET A 452 -11.84 -10.03 -14.63
N PRO A 453 -12.60 -9.52 -15.62
CA PRO A 453 -12.03 -9.05 -16.88
C PRO A 453 -11.19 -7.79 -16.68
N GLY A 454 -10.06 -7.70 -17.39
CA GLY A 454 -9.29 -6.46 -17.52
C GLY A 454 -8.53 -6.01 -16.27
N VAL A 455 -8.67 -6.70 -15.13
CA VAL A 455 -7.94 -6.37 -13.91
C VAL A 455 -6.67 -7.23 -13.77
N PRO A 456 -5.58 -6.67 -13.20
CA PRO A 456 -4.38 -7.45 -12.91
C PRO A 456 -4.66 -8.44 -11.76
N ILE A 457 -4.38 -9.72 -12.00
CA ILE A 457 -4.49 -10.80 -11.00
C ILE A 457 -3.09 -11.25 -10.61
N ARG A 458 -2.81 -11.34 -9.31
CA ARG A 458 -1.53 -11.83 -8.78
C ARG A 458 -1.74 -13.18 -8.12
N VAL A 459 -0.91 -14.16 -8.48
CA VAL A 459 -0.89 -15.48 -7.86
C VAL A 459 0.50 -15.71 -7.28
N HIS A 460 0.55 -16.00 -5.99
CA HIS A 460 1.77 -16.33 -5.25
C HIS A 460 1.70 -17.78 -4.79
N PHE A 461 2.85 -18.43 -4.71
CA PHE A 461 2.95 -19.81 -4.25
C PHE A 461 3.75 -19.86 -2.95
N ARG A 462 3.28 -20.64 -1.98
CA ARG A 462 3.98 -20.90 -0.71
C ARG A 462 4.15 -22.40 -0.52
N ALA A 463 5.27 -22.80 0.05
CA ALA A 463 5.50 -24.19 0.44
C ALA A 463 4.61 -24.49 1.65
N SER A 464 3.87 -25.59 1.59
CA SER A 464 3.10 -26.04 2.76
C SER A 464 4.06 -26.40 3.89
N ASP A 465 3.82 -25.90 5.10
CA ASP A 465 4.58 -26.30 6.29
C ASP A 465 4.50 -27.83 6.41
N ASN A 466 5.66 -28.50 6.44
CA ASN A 466 5.72 -29.95 6.58
C ASN A 466 5.69 -30.31 8.07
N PRO A 467 4.59 -30.88 8.60
CA PRO A 467 4.46 -31.15 10.02
C PRO A 467 5.49 -32.15 10.58
N PHE A 468 6.23 -32.84 9.69
CA PHE A 468 7.20 -33.88 10.06
C PHE A 468 8.66 -33.41 10.03
N GLU A 469 8.94 -32.18 9.59
CA GLU A 469 10.31 -31.67 9.46
C GLU A 469 11.00 -31.46 10.82
N SER A 470 10.23 -31.11 11.85
CA SER A 470 10.69 -31.01 13.25
C SER A 470 11.03 -32.38 13.87
N LYS A 471 10.39 -33.47 13.42
CA LYS A 471 10.65 -34.83 13.92
C LYS A 471 11.88 -35.47 13.29
N ALA A 472 12.26 -35.09 12.07
CA ALA A 472 13.45 -35.62 11.40
C ALA A 472 14.75 -35.05 12.00
N ARG A 473 14.77 -33.79 12.46
CA ARG A 473 15.93 -33.18 13.12
C ARG A 473 16.26 -33.77 14.50
N LYS A 474 15.29 -34.40 15.19
CA LYS A 474 15.50 -35.09 16.47
C LYS A 474 16.08 -36.51 16.35
N ARG A 475 16.26 -37.02 15.12
CA ARG A 475 16.70 -38.40 14.85
C ARG A 475 18.07 -38.48 14.17
N ARG A 476 18.80 -37.37 14.09
CA ARG A 476 20.18 -37.32 13.56
C ARG A 476 21.16 -36.98 14.66
#